data_AF-A0A1I8I9Z0-F1
#
_entry.id   AF-A0A1I8I9Z0-F1
#
_cell.length_a   1.000
_cell.length_b   1.000
_cell.length_c   1.000
_cell.angle_alpha   90.00
_cell.angle_beta   90.00
_cell.angle_gamma   90.00
#
_symmetry.space_group_name_H-M   'P 1'
#
loop_
_entity.id
_entity.type
_entity.pdbx_description
1 polymer ?
#
loop_
_entity_poly.entity_id
_entity_poly.type
_entity_poly.pdbx_seq_one_letter_code
_entity_poly.pdbx_strand_id
1 'polypeptide(L)'
;MSAETKQNGVLDPSAQSIVYEFCHLLEKSKQLFNGLRDLPQYGHKQWQSYFGRAFDVYTKLWKFQQQHRELLDGAYGLKRWQIGEIASKIGQLYYHYYLRTSETNYLNESFAFYSAIRMRAYYSKANKEERPDLMVKKLRYYARFVIVCLLLKKMKLVRDLIRELAKLIDDYTGIYQPADALEWSMVLQEIKAFMDADSAVQVVEHDSSPVVLTHRLGPATCPPTERSLSGASPLHLAEILIVGNCADQ
;
A
#
# COMPACT_ATOMS: atom_id res chain seq x y z
N MET A 1 59.49 0.68 3.72
CA MET A 1 58.57 0.80 2.57
C MET A 1 57.70 -0.45 2.58
N SER A 2 56.69 -0.47 3.45
CA SER A 2 55.85 -1.64 3.69
C SER A 2 54.66 -1.57 2.74
N ALA A 3 54.59 -2.52 1.82
CA ALA A 3 53.44 -2.69 0.95
C ALA A 3 52.28 -3.25 1.79
N GLU A 4 51.26 -2.44 2.03
CA GLU A 4 49.96 -2.91 2.50
C GLU A 4 49.31 -3.73 1.38
N THR A 5 49.48 -5.04 1.47
CA THR A 5 48.69 -6.01 0.73
C THR A 5 47.22 -5.82 1.10
N LYS A 6 46.45 -5.25 0.17
CA LYS A 6 44.98 -5.30 0.22
C LYS A 6 44.57 -6.77 0.28
N GLN A 7 44.14 -7.22 1.46
CA GLN A 7 43.43 -8.49 1.62
C GLN A 7 42.18 -8.43 0.74
N ASN A 8 42.21 -9.13 -0.39
CA ASN A 8 41.01 -9.57 -1.08
C ASN A 8 40.27 -10.52 -0.13
N GLY A 9 39.35 -9.96 0.65
CA GLY A 9 38.51 -10.70 1.58
C GLY A 9 37.60 -11.65 0.82
N VAL A 10 37.98 -12.93 0.76
CA VAL A 10 37.08 -14.02 0.40
C VAL A 10 35.94 -13.98 1.43
N LEU A 11 34.73 -13.62 0.98
CA LEU A 11 33.54 -13.61 1.84
C LEU A 11 33.37 -15.01 2.45
N ASP A 12 33.13 -15.06 3.76
CA ASP A 12 32.79 -16.29 4.48
C ASP A 12 31.71 -17.09 3.72
N PRO A 13 31.91 -18.39 3.42
CA PRO A 13 30.92 -19.24 2.73
C PRO A 13 29.50 -19.14 3.32
N SER A 14 29.39 -18.93 4.64
CA SER A 14 28.10 -18.70 5.31
C SER A 14 27.44 -17.39 4.87
N ALA A 15 28.23 -16.31 4.75
CA ALA A 15 27.74 -15.02 4.29
C ALA A 15 27.31 -15.05 2.82
N GLN A 16 28.05 -15.76 1.96
CA GLN A 16 27.68 -15.94 0.55
C GLN A 16 26.34 -16.67 0.40
N SER A 17 26.10 -17.71 1.20
CA SER A 17 24.84 -18.45 1.22
C SER A 17 23.64 -17.56 1.62
N ILE A 18 23.82 -16.72 2.64
CA ILE A 18 22.78 -15.77 3.09
C ILE A 18 22.45 -14.76 1.98
N VAL A 19 23.47 -14.21 1.32
CA VAL A 19 23.28 -13.28 0.21
C VAL A 19 22.57 -13.96 -0.96
N TYR A 20 22.94 -15.18 -1.30
CA TYR A 20 22.28 -15.96 -2.35
C TYR A 20 20.80 -16.21 -2.05
N GLU A 21 20.47 -16.66 -0.84
CA GLU A 21 19.07 -16.88 -0.44
C GLU A 21 18.28 -15.55 -0.43
N PHE A 22 18.90 -14.44 -0.02
CA PHE A 22 18.25 -13.12 -0.10
C PHE A 22 17.93 -12.72 -1.56
N CYS A 23 18.89 -12.89 -2.48
CA CYS A 23 18.70 -12.63 -3.90
C CYS A 23 17.59 -13.51 -4.49
N HIS A 24 17.62 -14.81 -4.17
CA HIS A 24 16.60 -15.77 -4.60
C HIS A 24 15.20 -15.38 -4.09
N LEU A 25 15.07 -14.98 -2.82
CA LEU A 25 13.80 -14.48 -2.27
C LEU A 25 13.34 -13.19 -2.95
N LEU A 26 14.26 -12.27 -3.26
CA LEU A 26 13.95 -11.04 -4.01
C LEU A 26 13.40 -11.35 -5.40
N GLU A 27 14.07 -12.21 -6.17
CA GLU A 27 13.64 -12.59 -7.52
C GLU A 27 12.30 -13.30 -7.50
N LYS A 28 12.14 -14.30 -6.62
CA LYS A 28 10.89 -15.03 -6.44
C LYS A 28 9.73 -14.11 -6.05
N SER A 29 9.97 -13.16 -5.15
CA SER A 29 8.95 -12.18 -4.75
C SER A 29 8.50 -11.30 -5.92
N LYS A 30 9.44 -10.84 -6.77
CA LYS A 30 9.14 -10.04 -7.96
C LYS A 30 8.34 -10.83 -8.99
N GLN A 31 8.72 -12.08 -9.23
CA GLN A 31 8.01 -12.96 -10.17
C GLN A 31 6.55 -13.15 -9.74
N LEU A 32 6.33 -13.47 -8.46
CA LEU A 32 4.98 -13.61 -7.89
C LEU A 32 4.22 -12.28 -7.93
N PHE A 33 4.88 -11.17 -7.63
CA PHE A 33 4.25 -9.86 -7.70
C PHE A 33 3.76 -9.51 -9.11
N ASN A 34 4.58 -9.79 -10.13
CA ASN A 34 4.19 -9.54 -11.52
C ASN A 34 3.04 -10.45 -11.95
N GLY A 35 3.07 -11.74 -11.58
CA GLY A 35 1.96 -12.64 -11.89
C GLY A 35 0.63 -12.24 -11.23
N LEU A 36 0.66 -11.55 -10.08
CA LEU A 36 -0.56 -10.98 -9.47
C LEU A 36 -1.21 -9.88 -10.31
N ARG A 37 -0.43 -9.13 -11.09
CA ARG A 37 -0.95 -8.09 -11.99
C ARG A 37 -1.69 -8.69 -13.17
N ASP A 38 -1.20 -9.82 -13.67
CA ASP A 38 -1.69 -10.44 -14.90
C ASP A 38 -2.89 -11.40 -14.63
N LEU A 39 -3.24 -11.63 -13.36
CA LEU A 39 -4.41 -12.42 -12.97
C LEU A 39 -5.72 -11.65 -13.22
N PRO A 40 -6.76 -12.32 -13.77
CA PRO A 40 -8.10 -11.74 -13.89
C PRO A 40 -8.60 -11.17 -12.54
N GLN A 41 -9.25 -10.01 -12.61
CA GLN A 41 -9.84 -9.36 -11.44
C GLN A 41 -11.03 -10.17 -10.90
N TYR A 42 -11.72 -10.91 -11.77
CA TYR A 42 -12.91 -11.70 -11.46
C TYR A 42 -12.82 -13.11 -12.08
N GLY A 43 -13.55 -14.08 -11.53
CA GLY A 43 -13.87 -15.34 -12.22
C GLY A 43 -13.03 -16.58 -11.89
N HIS A 44 -11.97 -16.51 -11.08
CA HIS A 44 -11.19 -17.72 -10.71
C HIS A 44 -10.80 -17.78 -9.23
N LYS A 45 -11.27 -18.83 -8.51
CA LYS A 45 -10.87 -19.17 -7.13
C LYS A 45 -9.35 -19.49 -6.94
N GLN A 46 -8.55 -19.37 -8.00
CA GLN A 46 -7.09 -19.61 -7.94
C GLN A 46 -6.30 -18.39 -7.47
N TRP A 47 -6.90 -17.18 -7.49
CA TRP A 47 -6.17 -15.96 -7.13
C TRP A 47 -5.79 -15.95 -5.66
N GLN A 48 -6.62 -16.51 -4.77
CA GLN A 48 -6.37 -16.56 -3.32
C GLN A 48 -5.11 -17.38 -3.01
N SER A 49 -5.00 -18.60 -3.57
CA SER A 49 -3.82 -19.45 -3.37
C SER A 49 -2.55 -18.82 -3.96
N TYR A 50 -2.66 -18.15 -5.10
CA TYR A 50 -1.54 -17.42 -5.68
C TYR A 50 -1.13 -16.24 -4.79
N PHE A 51 -2.09 -15.47 -4.28
CA PHE A 51 -1.85 -14.37 -3.38
C PHE A 51 -1.21 -14.83 -2.07
N GLY A 52 -1.70 -15.92 -1.46
CA GLY A 52 -1.11 -16.53 -0.28
C GLY A 52 0.37 -16.84 -0.48
N ARG A 53 0.73 -17.50 -1.59
CA ARG A 53 2.14 -17.77 -1.94
C ARG A 53 2.97 -16.50 -2.10
N ALA A 54 2.43 -15.46 -2.76
CA ALA A 54 3.12 -14.19 -2.91
C ALA A 54 3.37 -13.53 -1.54
N PHE A 55 2.33 -13.51 -0.70
CA PHE A 55 2.38 -12.93 0.63
C PHE A 55 3.37 -13.65 1.55
N ASP A 56 3.40 -14.99 1.50
CA ASP A 56 4.34 -15.81 2.27
C ASP A 56 5.79 -15.53 1.89
N VAL A 57 6.08 -15.46 0.58
CA VAL A 57 7.44 -15.15 0.10
C VAL A 57 7.87 -13.75 0.51
N TYR A 58 6.99 -12.75 0.40
CA TYR A 58 7.29 -11.38 0.85
C TYR A 58 7.48 -11.30 2.37
N THR A 59 6.68 -12.04 3.14
CA THR A 59 6.83 -12.10 4.60
C THR A 59 8.13 -12.78 5.00
N LYS A 60 8.49 -13.88 4.33
CA LYS A 60 9.79 -14.56 4.51
C LYS A 60 10.93 -13.61 4.18
N LEU A 61 10.88 -12.94 3.04
CA LEU A 61 11.88 -11.94 2.61
C LEU A 61 12.02 -10.80 3.63
N TRP A 62 10.89 -10.28 4.13
CA TRP A 62 10.88 -9.20 5.12
C TRP A 62 11.53 -9.62 6.44
N LYS A 63 11.24 -10.83 6.94
CA LYS A 63 11.88 -11.37 8.14
C LYS A 63 13.36 -11.66 7.91
N PHE A 64 13.71 -12.25 6.77
CA PHE A 64 15.09 -12.60 6.41
C PHE A 64 16.01 -11.37 6.43
N GLN A 65 15.57 -10.26 5.83
CA GLN A 65 16.37 -9.02 5.85
C GLN A 65 16.46 -8.34 7.22
N GLN A 66 15.52 -8.61 8.14
CA GLN A 66 15.64 -8.13 9.52
C GLN A 66 16.67 -8.95 10.30
N GLN A 67 16.63 -10.28 10.15
CA GLN A 67 17.51 -11.22 10.86
C GLN A 67 18.97 -11.11 10.42
N HIS A 68 19.22 -10.91 9.13
CA HIS A 68 20.57 -10.85 8.55
C HIS A 68 20.99 -9.43 8.15
N ARG A 69 20.41 -8.39 8.78
CA ARG A 69 20.57 -6.98 8.40
C ARG A 69 22.03 -6.56 8.24
N GLU A 70 22.86 -6.81 9.26
CA GLU A 70 24.26 -6.34 9.31
C GLU A 70 25.10 -7.00 8.22
N LEU A 71 24.92 -8.31 8.03
CA LEU A 71 25.61 -9.07 6.99
C LEU A 71 25.17 -8.62 5.60
N LEU A 72 23.87 -8.40 5.37
CA LEU A 72 23.37 -7.92 4.09
C LEU A 72 23.84 -6.49 3.78
N ASP A 73 24.03 -5.63 4.79
CA ASP A 73 24.61 -4.30 4.58
C ASP A 73 26.09 -4.40 4.18
N GLY A 74 26.88 -5.21 4.90
CA GLY A 74 28.32 -5.37 4.63
C GLY A 74 28.66 -6.14 3.35
N ALA A 75 28.03 -7.29 3.12
CA ALA A 75 28.38 -8.21 2.03
C ALA A 75 27.56 -7.99 0.76
N TYR A 76 26.26 -7.69 0.87
CA TYR A 76 25.38 -7.44 -0.28
C TYR A 76 25.26 -5.94 -0.62
N GLY A 77 25.56 -5.05 0.32
CA GLY A 77 25.38 -3.61 0.15
C GLY A 77 23.93 -3.15 0.27
N LEU A 78 23.13 -3.82 1.11
CA LEU A 78 21.70 -3.56 1.27
C LEU A 78 21.41 -2.11 1.70
N LYS A 79 20.84 -1.32 0.80
CA LYS A 79 20.53 0.10 1.05
C LYS A 79 19.19 0.27 1.74
N ARG A 80 19.06 1.40 2.45
CA ARG A 80 17.82 1.78 3.16
C ARG A 80 16.59 1.83 2.24
N TRP A 81 16.75 2.35 1.03
CA TRP A 81 15.66 2.45 0.07
C TRP A 81 15.19 1.09 -0.44
N GLN A 82 16.07 0.08 -0.55
CA GLN A 82 15.68 -1.27 -0.95
C GLN A 82 14.73 -1.91 0.06
N ILE A 83 14.94 -1.66 1.36
CA ILE A 83 14.02 -2.09 2.42
C ILE A 83 12.69 -1.36 2.29
N GLY A 84 12.74 -0.05 1.99
CA GLY A 84 11.57 0.76 1.68
C GLY A 84 10.77 0.21 0.50
N GLU A 85 11.43 -0.33 -0.53
CA GLU A 85 10.76 -1.00 -1.65
C GLU A 85 10.06 -2.30 -1.24
N ILE A 86 10.73 -3.15 -0.44
CA ILE A 86 10.11 -4.38 0.07
C ILE A 86 8.86 -4.02 0.90
N ALA A 87 8.98 -3.05 1.82
CA ALA A 87 7.87 -2.55 2.62
C ALA A 87 6.74 -1.99 1.73
N SER A 88 7.09 -1.21 0.70
CA SER A 88 6.11 -0.63 -0.21
C SER A 88 5.37 -1.71 -1.00
N LYS A 89 6.03 -2.81 -1.36
CA LYS A 89 5.41 -3.94 -2.05
C LYS A 89 4.48 -4.73 -1.15
N ILE A 90 4.85 -4.93 0.12
CA ILE A 90 3.95 -5.55 1.11
C ILE A 90 2.70 -4.68 1.32
N GLY A 91 2.87 -3.37 1.49
CA GLY A 91 1.74 -2.43 1.55
C GLY A 91 0.86 -2.50 0.30
N GLN A 92 1.46 -2.66 -0.88
CA GLN A 92 0.72 -2.83 -2.13
C GLN A 92 -0.07 -4.15 -2.19
N LEU A 93 0.49 -5.26 -1.67
CA LEU A 93 -0.22 -6.53 -1.58
C LEU A 93 -1.47 -6.40 -0.70
N TYR A 94 -1.33 -5.81 0.48
CA TYR A 94 -2.46 -5.55 1.36
C TYR A 94 -3.55 -4.71 0.68
N TYR A 95 -3.16 -3.66 -0.05
CA TYR A 95 -4.10 -2.86 -0.81
C TYR A 95 -4.80 -3.65 -1.93
N HIS A 96 -4.06 -4.48 -2.68
CA HIS A 96 -4.65 -5.32 -3.71
C HIS A 96 -5.64 -6.34 -3.13
N TYR A 97 -5.35 -6.89 -1.94
CA TYR A 97 -6.28 -7.78 -1.26
C TYR A 97 -7.55 -7.05 -0.84
N TYR A 98 -7.41 -5.85 -0.27
CA TYR A 98 -8.55 -4.97 0.02
C TYR A 98 -9.42 -4.71 -1.21
N LEU A 99 -8.83 -4.42 -2.38
CA LEU A 99 -9.61 -4.20 -3.60
C LEU A 99 -10.46 -5.41 -4.02
N ARG A 100 -10.04 -6.63 -3.66
CA ARG A 100 -10.76 -7.86 -3.99
C ARG A 100 -11.79 -8.25 -2.93
N THR A 101 -11.53 -7.99 -1.65
CA THR A 101 -12.39 -8.43 -0.53
C THR A 101 -13.23 -7.33 0.10
N SER A 102 -12.89 -6.07 -0.17
CA SER A 102 -13.44 -4.88 0.53
C SER A 102 -13.22 -4.88 2.05
N GLU A 103 -12.33 -5.73 2.57
CA GLU A 103 -12.05 -5.80 4.00
C GLU A 103 -11.11 -4.69 4.46
N THR A 104 -11.63 -3.77 5.27
CA THR A 104 -10.91 -2.56 5.70
C THR A 104 -9.68 -2.82 6.56
N ASN A 105 -9.54 -4.01 7.16
CA ASN A 105 -8.36 -4.38 7.94
C ASN A 105 -7.10 -4.36 7.06
N TYR A 106 -7.18 -4.89 5.84
CA TYR A 106 -6.04 -4.88 4.92
C TYR A 106 -5.71 -3.48 4.40
N LEU A 107 -6.71 -2.60 4.28
CA LEU A 107 -6.46 -1.19 3.95
C LEU A 107 -5.68 -0.49 5.09
N ASN A 108 -5.98 -0.81 6.35
CA ASN A 108 -5.23 -0.31 7.51
C ASN A 108 -3.81 -0.88 7.56
N GLU A 109 -3.61 -2.15 7.22
CA GLU A 109 -2.26 -2.73 7.10
C GLU A 109 -1.43 -2.05 6.01
N SER A 110 -2.04 -1.79 4.83
CA SER A 110 -1.39 -1.02 3.77
C SER A 110 -0.96 0.37 4.25
N PHE A 111 -1.84 1.05 4.98
CA PHE A 111 -1.55 2.33 5.62
C PHE A 111 -0.38 2.23 6.60
N ALA A 112 -0.34 1.20 7.45
CA ALA A 112 0.72 1.01 8.44
C ALA A 112 2.09 0.88 7.77
N PHE A 113 2.19 0.10 6.70
CA PHE A 113 3.43 -0.03 5.92
C PHE A 113 3.86 1.29 5.29
N TYR A 114 2.95 2.01 4.61
CA TYR A 114 3.31 3.28 3.98
C TYR A 114 3.67 4.37 5.00
N SER A 115 2.94 4.46 6.10
CA SER A 115 3.25 5.36 7.21
C SER A 115 4.62 5.06 7.82
N ALA A 116 4.94 3.79 8.04
CA ALA A 116 6.25 3.38 8.54
C ALA A 116 7.39 3.74 7.57
N ILE A 117 7.15 3.68 6.27
CA ILE A 117 8.15 4.07 5.26
C ILE A 117 8.48 5.55 5.36
N ARG A 118 7.45 6.41 5.48
CA ARG A 118 7.61 7.85 5.70
C ARG A 118 8.34 8.13 7.00
N MET A 119 7.86 7.55 8.11
CA MET A 119 8.39 7.81 9.45
C MET A 119 9.88 7.43 9.58
N ARG A 120 10.29 6.33 8.94
CA ARG A 120 11.68 5.85 8.98
C ARG A 120 12.56 6.45 7.87
N ALA A 121 11.98 7.32 7.03
CA ALA A 121 12.65 8.01 5.94
C ALA A 121 13.53 7.08 5.07
N TYR A 122 13.00 5.92 4.66
CA TYR A 122 13.75 4.93 3.86
C TYR A 122 14.29 5.51 2.53
N TYR A 123 13.61 6.53 1.98
CA TYR A 123 14.00 7.23 0.75
C TYR A 123 14.75 8.56 0.98
N SER A 124 15.23 8.85 2.19
CA SER A 124 15.95 10.09 2.51
C SER A 124 17.21 10.31 1.65
N LYS A 125 17.88 9.23 1.26
CA LYS A 125 19.08 9.27 0.40
C LYS A 125 18.77 9.03 -1.09
N ALA A 126 17.51 8.96 -1.50
CA ALA A 126 17.13 8.63 -2.88
C ALA A 126 17.65 9.66 -3.90
N ASN A 127 17.61 10.95 -3.56
CA ASN A 127 18.08 12.04 -4.43
C ASN A 127 19.61 12.06 -4.62
N LYS A 128 20.37 11.29 -3.82
CA LYS A 128 21.83 11.20 -3.92
C LYS A 128 22.31 10.07 -4.83
N GLU A 129 21.38 9.20 -5.25
CA GLU A 129 21.66 8.14 -6.19
C GLU A 129 21.37 8.72 -7.59
N GLU A 130 22.32 8.67 -8.53
CA GLU A 130 22.15 9.17 -9.92
C GLU A 130 21.19 8.30 -10.76
N ARG A 131 20.16 7.71 -10.14
CA ARG A 131 19.28 6.74 -10.76
C ARG A 131 17.85 7.27 -10.82
N PRO A 132 17.35 7.71 -11.99
CA PRO A 132 15.97 8.19 -12.14
C PRO A 132 14.93 7.15 -11.70
N ASP A 133 15.22 5.86 -11.89
CA ASP A 133 14.34 4.75 -11.49
C ASP A 133 13.99 4.75 -10.00
N LEU A 134 14.95 5.15 -9.15
CA LEU A 134 14.71 5.20 -7.71
C LEU A 134 13.72 6.31 -7.34
N MET A 135 13.80 7.44 -8.03
CA MET A 135 12.86 8.54 -7.85
C MET A 135 11.46 8.15 -8.31
N VAL A 136 11.32 7.48 -9.46
CA VAL A 136 10.04 6.93 -9.93
C VAL A 136 9.43 5.99 -8.89
N LYS A 137 10.24 5.11 -8.27
CA LYS A 137 9.75 4.22 -7.20
C LYS A 137 9.24 5.01 -5.98
N LYS A 138 9.95 6.06 -5.58
CA LYS A 138 9.54 6.96 -4.50
C LYS A 138 8.23 7.70 -4.83
N LEU A 139 8.09 8.24 -6.04
CA LEU A 139 6.87 8.89 -6.53
C LEU A 139 5.68 7.92 -6.51
N ARG A 140 5.84 6.71 -7.06
CA ARG A 140 4.81 5.66 -7.05
C ARG A 140 4.42 5.25 -5.62
N TYR A 141 5.36 5.21 -4.69
CA TYR A 141 5.07 4.98 -3.27
C TYR A 141 4.18 6.08 -2.70
N TYR A 142 4.53 7.36 -2.90
CA TYR A 142 3.74 8.49 -2.42
C TYR A 142 2.33 8.52 -3.01
N ALA A 143 2.19 8.29 -4.33
CA ALA A 143 0.88 8.23 -4.99
C ALA A 143 -0.03 7.16 -4.36
N ARG A 144 0.49 5.95 -4.12
CA ARG A 144 -0.27 4.88 -3.44
C ARG A 144 -0.62 5.24 -2.00
N PHE A 145 0.29 5.89 -1.29
CA PHE A 145 0.03 6.30 0.08
C PHE A 145 -1.09 7.34 0.16
N VAL A 146 -1.11 8.30 -0.77
CA VAL A 146 -2.19 9.28 -0.89
C VAL A 146 -3.53 8.57 -1.11
N ILE A 147 -3.61 7.62 -2.05
CA ILE A 147 -4.82 6.83 -2.33
C ILE A 147 -5.32 6.12 -1.07
N VAL A 148 -4.44 5.43 -0.34
CA VAL A 148 -4.83 4.74 0.90
C VAL A 148 -5.32 5.73 1.96
N CYS A 149 -4.71 6.91 2.07
CA CYS A 149 -5.16 7.93 3.01
C CYS A 149 -6.51 8.54 2.61
N LEU A 150 -6.79 8.71 1.31
CA LEU A 150 -8.09 9.15 0.79
C LEU A 150 -9.17 8.14 1.17
N LEU A 151 -8.94 6.85 0.91
CA LEU A 151 -9.90 5.78 1.23
C LEU A 151 -10.16 5.64 2.74
N LEU A 152 -9.18 5.96 3.57
CA LEU A 152 -9.33 5.99 5.04
C LEU A 152 -9.79 7.36 5.58
N LYS A 153 -10.16 8.31 4.70
CA LYS A 153 -10.60 9.68 5.05
C LYS A 153 -9.61 10.44 5.95
N LYS A 154 -8.31 10.15 5.85
CA LYS A 154 -7.24 10.83 6.61
C LYS A 154 -6.83 12.15 5.95
N MET A 155 -7.79 13.07 5.77
CA MET A 155 -7.64 14.25 4.90
C MET A 155 -6.52 15.21 5.31
N LYS A 156 -6.22 15.35 6.61
CA LYS A 156 -5.07 16.14 7.07
C LYS A 156 -3.76 15.58 6.51
N LEU A 157 -3.58 14.27 6.60
CA LEU A 157 -2.38 13.59 6.09
C LEU A 157 -2.35 13.62 4.56
N VAL A 158 -3.49 13.51 3.88
CA VAL A 158 -3.56 13.66 2.41
C VAL A 158 -2.99 15.01 1.97
N ARG A 159 -3.39 16.12 2.62
CA ARG A 159 -2.86 17.46 2.32
C ARG A 159 -1.36 17.59 2.56
N ASP A 160 -0.82 16.89 3.55
CA ASP A 160 0.62 16.86 3.81
C ASP A 160 1.35 16.09 2.70
N LEU A 161 0.85 14.90 2.36
CA LEU A 161 1.44 14.03 1.34
C LEU A 161 1.40 14.65 -0.07
N ILE A 162 0.35 15.38 -0.42
CA ILE A 162 0.25 16.07 -1.72
C ILE A 162 1.31 17.17 -1.85
N ARG A 163 1.55 17.93 -0.77
CA ARG A 163 2.60 18.96 -0.76
C ARG A 163 3.99 18.33 -0.91
N GLU A 164 4.23 17.22 -0.21
CA GLU A 164 5.47 16.45 -0.35
C GLU A 164 5.62 15.86 -1.76
N LEU A 165 4.56 15.28 -2.32
CA LEU A 165 4.56 14.70 -3.66
C LEU A 165 4.82 15.76 -4.74
N ALA A 166 4.20 16.94 -4.64
CA ALA A 166 4.45 18.05 -5.56
C ALA A 166 5.93 18.41 -5.61
N LYS A 167 6.55 18.61 -4.44
CA LYS A 167 8.00 18.89 -4.35
C LYS A 167 8.84 17.77 -4.96
N LEU A 168 8.46 16.51 -4.75
CA LEU A 168 9.19 15.38 -5.32
C LEU A 168 9.07 15.31 -6.85
N ILE A 169 7.93 15.70 -7.42
CA ILE A 169 7.73 15.78 -8.87
C ILE A 169 8.56 16.93 -9.45
N ASP A 170 8.59 18.09 -8.78
CA ASP A 170 9.41 19.23 -9.19
C ASP A 170 10.91 18.86 -9.19
N ASP A 171 11.39 18.26 -8.10
CA ASP A 171 12.77 17.76 -7.98
C ASP A 171 13.07 16.73 -9.08
N TYR A 172 12.17 15.78 -9.32
CA TYR A 172 12.34 14.73 -10.34
C TYR A 172 12.40 15.32 -11.76
N THR A 173 11.50 16.25 -12.07
CA THR A 173 11.43 16.89 -13.39
C THR A 173 12.62 17.80 -13.63
N GLY A 174 13.02 18.60 -12.64
CA GLY A 174 14.13 19.54 -12.75
C GLY A 174 15.50 18.83 -12.86
N ILE A 175 15.70 17.74 -12.14
CA ILE A 175 16.98 17.00 -12.14
C ILE A 175 17.12 16.10 -13.37
N TYR A 176 16.07 15.36 -13.74
CA TYR A 176 16.18 14.28 -14.72
C TYR A 176 15.58 14.59 -16.09
N GLN A 177 14.78 15.66 -16.22
CA GLN A 177 14.06 16.03 -17.46
C GLN A 177 13.42 14.82 -18.17
N PRO A 178 12.60 14.02 -17.46
CA PRO A 178 12.11 12.75 -17.97
C PRO A 178 10.92 12.96 -18.92
N ALA A 179 10.73 12.03 -19.86
CA ALA A 179 9.63 12.09 -20.82
C ALA A 179 8.23 11.98 -20.17
N ASP A 180 8.14 11.37 -18.98
CA ASP A 180 6.90 11.17 -18.23
C ASP A 180 6.56 12.33 -17.27
N ALA A 181 7.29 13.45 -17.32
CA ALA A 181 7.09 14.59 -16.41
C ALA A 181 5.65 15.15 -16.42
N LEU A 182 5.03 15.17 -17.61
CA LEU A 182 3.64 15.64 -17.76
C LEU A 182 2.65 14.66 -17.10
N GLU A 183 2.89 13.35 -17.22
CA GLU A 183 2.04 12.33 -16.60
C GLU A 183 2.04 12.44 -15.08
N TRP A 184 3.21 12.67 -14.47
CA TRP A 184 3.33 12.90 -13.02
C TRP A 184 2.61 14.18 -12.58
N SER A 185 2.67 15.23 -13.40
CA SER A 185 1.93 16.47 -13.14
C SER A 185 0.40 16.24 -13.21
N MET A 186 -0.07 15.44 -14.16
CA MET A 186 -1.49 15.05 -14.28
C MET A 186 -1.96 14.27 -13.04
N VAL A 187 -1.17 13.31 -12.54
CA VAL A 187 -1.51 12.56 -11.31
C VAL A 187 -1.77 13.52 -10.14
N LEU A 188 -0.94 14.55 -9.98
CA LEU A 188 -1.13 15.54 -8.91
C LEU A 188 -2.41 16.37 -9.11
N GLN A 189 -2.72 16.75 -10.36
CA GLN A 189 -3.92 17.50 -10.71
C GLN A 189 -5.19 16.68 -10.47
N GLU A 190 -5.20 15.40 -10.86
CA GLU A 190 -6.35 14.50 -10.65
C GLU A 190 -6.64 14.32 -9.16
N ILE A 191 -5.61 14.13 -8.32
CA ILE A 191 -5.79 14.02 -6.87
C ILE A 191 -6.39 15.31 -6.29
N LYS A 192 -5.93 16.49 -6.73
CA LYS A 192 -6.47 17.78 -6.28
C LYS A 192 -7.92 17.95 -6.73
N ALA A 193 -8.22 17.68 -8.00
CA ALA A 193 -9.57 17.74 -8.54
C ALA A 193 -10.53 16.80 -7.80
N PHE A 194 -10.07 15.60 -7.42
CA PHE A 194 -10.86 14.67 -6.60
C PHE A 194 -11.19 15.27 -5.23
N MET A 195 -10.22 15.90 -4.56
CA MET A 195 -10.46 16.54 -3.26
C MET A 195 -11.39 17.74 -3.35
N ASP A 196 -11.28 18.53 -4.42
CA ASP A 196 -12.15 19.68 -4.65
C ASP A 196 -13.59 19.20 -4.92
N ALA A 197 -13.76 18.12 -5.69
CA ALA A 197 -15.06 17.51 -5.96
C ALA A 197 -15.73 16.91 -4.70
N ASP A 198 -14.95 16.29 -3.81
CA ASP A 198 -15.46 15.77 -2.51
C ASP A 198 -16.09 16.89 -1.66
N SER A 199 -15.57 18.12 -1.78
CA SER A 199 -16.12 19.29 -1.07
C SER A 199 -17.37 19.88 -1.73
N ALA A 200 -17.62 19.57 -3.01
CA ALA A 200 -18.73 20.14 -3.77
C ALA A 200 -20.08 19.46 -3.50
N VAL A 201 -20.08 18.22 -3.00
CA VAL A 201 -21.30 17.44 -2.73
C VAL A 201 -21.55 17.39 -1.22
N GLN A 202 -22.11 18.46 -0.66
CA GLN A 202 -22.72 18.42 0.67
C GLN A 202 -24.22 18.16 0.54
N VAL A 203 -24.66 17.04 1.08
CA VAL A 203 -26.09 16.81 1.31
C VAL A 203 -26.47 17.60 2.55
N VAL A 204 -27.37 18.56 2.38
CA VAL A 204 -27.86 19.41 3.46
C VAL A 204 -29.34 19.14 3.69
N GLU A 205 -29.80 19.23 4.94
CA GLU A 205 -31.23 19.25 5.23
C GLU A 205 -31.86 20.58 4.78
N HIS A 206 -33.18 20.70 4.91
CA HIS A 206 -33.93 21.92 4.57
C HIS A 206 -33.41 23.17 5.32
N ASP A 207 -32.80 23.00 6.50
CA ASP A 207 -32.23 24.08 7.32
C ASP A 207 -30.75 24.38 7.01
N SER A 208 -30.20 23.80 5.92
CA SER A 208 -28.78 23.89 5.55
C SER A 208 -27.81 23.20 6.53
N SER A 209 -28.31 22.35 7.43
CA SER A 209 -27.44 21.52 8.26
C SER A 209 -26.82 20.37 7.44
N PRO A 210 -25.53 20.05 7.62
CA PRO A 210 -24.87 18.99 6.85
C PRO A 210 -25.36 17.60 7.29
N VAL A 211 -25.90 16.83 6.34
CA VAL A 211 -26.32 15.44 6.53
C VAL A 211 -25.12 14.51 6.34
N VAL A 212 -24.79 13.75 7.38
CA VAL A 212 -23.85 12.63 7.24
C VAL A 212 -24.62 11.40 6.77
N LEU A 213 -24.64 11.16 5.46
CA LEU A 213 -25.17 9.92 4.89
C LEU A 213 -24.26 8.75 5.28
N THR A 214 -24.63 8.01 6.34
CA THR A 214 -24.00 6.73 6.67
C THR A 214 -24.82 5.60 6.08
N HIS A 215 -24.22 4.82 5.18
CA HIS A 215 -24.81 3.60 4.63
C HIS A 215 -24.67 2.40 5.57
N ARG A 216 -24.02 2.58 6.73
CA ARG A 216 -24.00 1.56 7.78
C ARG A 216 -25.26 1.68 8.62
N LEU A 217 -26.00 0.58 8.68
CA LEU A 217 -27.07 0.36 9.64
C LEU A 217 -26.50 0.50 11.05
N GLY A 218 -26.96 1.51 11.77
CA GLY A 218 -26.65 1.75 13.17
C GLY A 218 -27.94 2.07 13.93
N PRO A 219 -27.91 2.11 15.28
CA PRO A 219 -29.12 2.34 16.08
C PRO A 219 -29.91 3.60 15.71
N ALA A 220 -29.23 4.60 15.15
CA ALA A 220 -29.81 5.87 14.70
C ALA A 220 -30.21 5.90 13.20
N THR A 221 -29.80 4.92 12.39
CA THR A 221 -30.04 4.86 10.94
C THR A 221 -30.81 3.63 10.49
N CYS A 222 -31.01 2.66 11.38
CA CYS A 222 -31.98 1.59 11.18
C CYS A 222 -33.39 2.18 11.28
N PRO A 223 -34.29 1.87 10.32
CA PRO A 223 -35.70 2.16 10.48
C PRO A 223 -36.19 1.54 11.80
N PRO A 224 -36.98 2.27 12.62
CA PRO A 224 -37.58 1.68 13.80
C PRO A 224 -38.46 0.50 13.37
N THR A 225 -38.34 -0.64 14.07
CA THR A 225 -39.22 -1.79 13.83
C THR A 225 -40.66 -1.33 13.98
N GLU A 226 -41.49 -1.49 12.94
CA GLU A 226 -42.89 -1.09 12.99
C GLU A 226 -43.59 -1.78 14.17
N ARG A 227 -44.17 -1.00 15.09
CA ARG A 227 -44.86 -1.52 16.28
C ARG A 227 -46.06 -2.41 15.92
N SER A 228 -46.52 -2.39 14.67
CA SER A 228 -47.55 -3.31 14.17
C SER A 228 -47.14 -4.78 14.26
N LEU A 229 -45.84 -5.07 14.32
CA LEU A 229 -45.30 -6.43 14.50
C LEU A 229 -45.07 -6.79 15.97
N SER A 230 -45.19 -5.84 16.91
CA SER A 230 -44.98 -6.09 18.34
C SER A 230 -46.09 -6.95 18.98
N GLY A 231 -47.19 -7.19 18.26
CA GLY A 231 -48.25 -8.15 18.61
C GLY A 231 -48.48 -9.25 17.55
N ALA A 232 -47.68 -9.27 16.48
CA ALA A 232 -47.71 -10.35 15.49
C ALA A 232 -46.75 -11.46 15.93
N SER A 233 -47.07 -12.70 15.57
CA SER A 233 -46.26 -13.90 15.86
C SER A 233 -44.76 -13.65 15.65
N PRO A 234 -43.88 -14.27 16.47
CA PRO A 234 -42.44 -14.14 16.28
C PRO A 234 -42.07 -14.52 14.84
N LEU A 235 -41.35 -13.64 14.15
CA LEU A 235 -40.90 -13.88 12.77
C LEU A 235 -40.11 -15.20 12.73
N HIS A 236 -40.50 -16.11 11.84
CA HIS A 236 -39.75 -17.31 11.57
C HIS A 236 -38.57 -16.99 10.65
N LEU A 237 -37.47 -17.75 10.76
CA LEU A 237 -36.26 -17.55 9.95
C LEU A 237 -36.55 -17.54 8.44
N ALA A 238 -37.57 -18.28 8.00
CA ALA A 238 -38.02 -18.33 6.61
C ALA A 238 -38.65 -17.02 6.10
N GLU A 239 -39.06 -16.13 7.01
CA GLU A 239 -39.71 -14.85 6.72
C GLU A 239 -38.71 -13.67 6.78
N ILE A 240 -37.43 -13.96 7.06
CA ILE A 240 -36.39 -12.96 7.28
C ILE A 240 -35.43 -12.96 6.09
N LEU A 241 -35.20 -11.78 5.52
CA LEU A 241 -34.18 -11.55 4.50
C LEU A 241 -32.91 -11.00 5.18
N ILE A 242 -31.89 -11.85 5.30
CA ILE A 242 -30.62 -11.46 5.93
C ILE A 242 -29.78 -10.69 4.91
N VAL A 243 -29.65 -9.37 5.10
CA VAL A 243 -28.75 -8.54 4.30
C VAL A 243 -27.41 -8.43 5.03
N GLY A 244 -26.44 -9.22 4.60
CA GLY A 244 -25.06 -9.22 5.10
C GLY A 244 -24.07 -9.59 4.01
N ASN A 245 -22.81 -9.20 4.18
CA ASN A 245 -21.73 -9.63 3.30
C ASN A 245 -21.43 -11.11 3.59
N CYS A 246 -21.85 -12.02 2.70
CA CYS A 246 -21.51 -13.44 2.79
C CYS A 246 -20.07 -13.66 2.29
N ALA A 247 -19.11 -13.63 3.20
CA ALA A 247 -17.72 -13.97 2.87
C ALA A 247 -17.46 -15.49 2.84
N ASP A 248 -18.27 -16.32 3.52
CA ASP A 248 -18.08 -17.77 3.60
C ASP A 248 -19.42 -18.55 3.60
N GLN A 249 -19.98 -18.78 2.40
CA GLN A 249 -20.96 -19.84 2.14
C GLN A 249 -20.52 -20.68 0.95
#